data_AF-A0A196M9L1-F1
#
_entry.id   AF-A0A196M9L1-F1
#
_cell.length_a   1.000
_cell.length_b   1.000
_cell.length_c   1.000
_cell.angle_alpha   90.00
_cell.angle_beta   90.00
_cell.angle_gamma   90.00
#
_symmetry.space_group_name_H-M   'P 1'
#
loop_
_entity.id
_entity.type
_entity.pdbx_description
1 polymer ?
#
loop_
_entity_poly.entity_id
_entity_poly.type
_entity_poly.pdbx_seq_one_letter_code
_entity_poly.pdbx_strand_id
1 'polypeptide(L)'
;MENISPKLLAYLKSWYETTTKSKTAAGVVVNLTFDQFVSLLEKRQIVSLQKAIDANSIRYLQDENNPYAYVATWKSYAACSSGVYDINTACICSRMKSGQINLPAAGDKLRPSHCANISKSLKGVEKTEEHCQAISQAKKGKSISGWSDERRAARSALRQAQEAAKRAAL
;
A
#
# COMPACT_ATOMS: atom_id res chain seq x y z
N MET A 1 3.16 -16.21 29.65
CA MET A 1 3.29 -14.83 29.15
C MET A 1 4.53 -14.26 29.78
N GLU A 2 5.53 -13.83 28.99
CA GLU A 2 6.70 -13.11 29.53
C GLU A 2 6.19 -11.88 30.31
N ASN A 3 6.82 -11.54 31.44
CA ASN A 3 6.42 -10.43 32.29
C ASN A 3 6.60 -9.10 31.54
N ILE A 4 5.56 -8.67 30.80
CA ILE A 4 5.46 -7.34 30.23
C ILE A 4 5.29 -6.35 31.39
N SER A 5 6.19 -5.37 31.49
CA SER A 5 6.07 -4.37 32.57
C SER A 5 4.76 -3.58 32.43
N PRO A 6 4.19 -3.04 33.53
CA PRO A 6 3.00 -2.19 33.46
C PRO A 6 3.17 -0.98 32.53
N LYS A 7 4.39 -0.42 32.47
CA LYS A 7 4.72 0.69 31.57
C LYS A 7 4.68 0.27 30.10
N LEU A 8 5.26 -0.88 29.76
CA LEU A 8 5.19 -1.42 28.40
C LEU A 8 3.75 -1.75 28.02
N LEU A 9 2.98 -2.34 28.93
CA LEU A 9 1.57 -2.64 28.68
C LEU A 9 0.75 -1.37 28.38
N ALA A 10 0.96 -0.30 29.15
CA ALA A 10 0.29 0.99 28.92
C ALA A 10 0.67 1.60 27.55
N TYR A 11 1.96 1.53 27.20
CA TYR A 11 2.44 1.96 25.88
C TYR A 11 1.79 1.16 24.75
N LEU A 12 1.76 -0.18 24.85
CA LEU A 12 1.15 -1.04 23.84
C LEU A 12 -0.35 -0.79 23.68
N LYS A 13 -1.09 -0.53 24.77
CA LYS A 13 -2.51 -0.17 24.70
C LYS A 13 -2.72 1.14 23.93
N SER A 14 -1.96 2.19 24.27
CA SER A 14 -2.01 3.47 23.55
C SER A 14 -1.67 3.32 22.07
N TRP A 15 -0.67 2.49 21.74
CA TRP A 15 -0.30 2.21 20.36
C TRP A 15 -1.40 1.45 19.60
N TYR A 16 -2.01 0.45 20.23
CA TYR A 16 -3.15 -0.28 19.69
C TYR A 16 -4.32 0.66 19.40
N GLU A 17 -4.74 1.50 20.35
CA GLU A 17 -5.83 2.47 20.19
C GLU A 17 -5.55 3.46 19.05
N THR A 18 -4.32 3.95 18.95
CA THR A 18 -3.90 4.85 17.86
C THR A 18 -3.99 4.15 16.50
N THR A 19 -3.57 2.88 16.45
CA THR A 19 -3.60 2.07 15.22
C THR A 19 -5.04 1.82 14.79
N THR A 20 -5.90 1.33 15.69
CA THR A 20 -7.30 1.03 15.36
C THR A 20 -8.05 2.28 14.93
N LYS A 21 -7.89 3.39 15.65
CA LYS A 21 -8.47 4.69 15.28
C LYS A 21 -8.04 5.13 13.88
N SER A 22 -6.75 5.03 13.56
CA SER A 22 -6.22 5.40 12.24
C SER A 22 -6.78 4.52 11.12
N LYS A 23 -6.85 3.20 11.34
CA LYS A 23 -7.41 2.26 10.34
C LYS A 23 -8.90 2.48 10.13
N THR A 24 -9.67 2.64 11.19
CA THR A 24 -11.11 2.93 11.10
C THR A 24 -11.36 4.25 10.38
N ALA A 25 -10.58 5.31 10.66
CA ALA A 25 -10.67 6.58 9.95
C ALA A 25 -10.35 6.47 8.46
N ALA A 26 -9.51 5.50 8.07
CA ALA A 26 -9.22 5.18 6.66
C ALA A 26 -10.29 4.28 6.00
N GLY A 27 -11.40 3.98 6.68
CA GLY A 27 -12.49 3.14 6.17
C GLY A 27 -12.21 1.63 6.20
N VAL A 28 -11.23 1.19 7.00
CA VAL A 28 -10.86 -0.23 7.15
C VAL A 28 -11.72 -0.87 8.25
N VAL A 29 -12.20 -2.09 8.01
CA VAL A 29 -12.89 -2.89 9.03
C VAL A 29 -11.85 -3.48 9.99
N VAL A 30 -11.89 -3.11 11.26
CA VAL A 30 -10.89 -3.54 12.27
C VAL A 30 -11.47 -4.63 13.16
N ASN A 31 -10.98 -5.86 12.98
CA ASN A 31 -11.34 -7.06 13.74
C ASN A 31 -10.11 -7.65 14.46
N LEU A 32 -9.27 -6.77 15.01
CA LEU A 32 -8.08 -7.14 15.75
C LEU A 32 -8.28 -6.72 17.20
N THR A 33 -8.30 -7.67 18.13
CA THR A 33 -8.36 -7.39 19.57
C THR A 33 -6.99 -6.99 20.11
N PHE A 34 -6.94 -6.42 21.31
CA PHE A 34 -5.67 -6.05 21.96
C PHE A 34 -4.75 -7.27 22.18
N ASP A 35 -5.30 -8.40 22.64
CA ASP A 35 -4.49 -9.61 22.89
C ASP A 35 -3.91 -10.16 21.57
N GLN A 36 -4.71 -10.14 20.50
CA GLN A 36 -4.23 -10.49 19.17
C GLN A 36 -3.16 -9.52 18.68
N PHE A 37 -3.32 -8.22 18.91
CA PHE A 37 -2.30 -7.22 18.60
C PHE A 37 -0.97 -7.51 19.33
N VAL A 38 -1.02 -7.81 20.63
CA VAL A 38 0.19 -8.20 21.39
C VAL A 38 0.80 -9.48 20.83
N SER A 39 -0.02 -10.45 20.39
CA SER A 39 0.47 -11.68 19.78
C SER A 39 1.17 -11.48 18.43
N LEU A 40 0.98 -10.34 17.76
CA LEU A 40 1.71 -9.99 16.53
C LEU A 40 3.16 -9.57 16.80
N LEU A 41 3.50 -9.21 18.04
CA LEU A 41 4.86 -8.84 18.43
C LEU A 41 5.72 -10.09 18.62
N GLU A 42 6.88 -10.10 17.98
CA GLU A 42 7.90 -11.10 18.25
C GLU A 42 8.56 -10.83 19.61
N LYS A 43 9.01 -11.89 20.30
CA LYS A 43 9.69 -11.77 21.61
C LYS A 43 10.83 -10.75 21.61
N ARG A 44 11.66 -10.75 20.55
CA ARG A 44 12.77 -9.77 20.41
C ARG A 44 12.28 -8.32 20.34
N GLN A 45 11.12 -8.08 19.76
CA GLN A 45 10.51 -6.74 19.67
C GLN A 45 10.01 -6.31 21.06
N ILE A 46 9.36 -7.22 21.81
CA ILE A 46 8.92 -6.97 23.18
C ILE A 46 10.12 -6.61 24.07
N VAL A 47 11.20 -7.40 24.00
CA VAL A 47 12.44 -7.14 24.76
C VAL A 47 13.07 -5.80 24.37
N SER A 48 13.12 -5.48 23.08
CA SER A 48 13.67 -4.20 22.59
C SER A 48 12.85 -3.01 23.08
N LEU A 49 11.52 -3.10 23.01
CA LEU A 49 10.61 -2.07 23.51
C LEU A 49 10.72 -1.90 25.03
N GLN A 50 10.80 -3.01 25.78
CA GLN A 50 10.97 -2.99 27.22
C GLN A 50 12.26 -2.24 27.60
N LYS A 51 13.40 -2.61 26.98
CA LYS A 51 14.69 -1.93 27.21
C LYS A 51 14.62 -0.43 26.90
N ALA A 52 13.94 -0.04 25.83
CA ALA A 52 13.80 1.36 25.45
C ALA A 52 12.90 2.15 26.42
N ILE A 53 11.87 1.52 26.99
CA ILE A 53 11.05 2.13 28.05
C ILE A 53 11.85 2.29 29.34
N ASP A 54 12.60 1.27 29.74
CA ASP A 54 13.41 1.29 30.95
C ASP A 54 14.54 2.35 30.86
N ALA A 55 15.12 2.52 29.67
CA ALA A 55 16.11 3.54 29.38
C ALA A 55 15.52 4.93 29.03
N ASN A 56 14.20 5.11 29.10
CA ASN A 56 13.49 6.33 28.71
C ASN A 56 13.85 6.84 27.29
N SER A 57 14.13 5.91 26.37
CA SER A 57 14.57 6.18 24.99
C SER A 57 13.54 5.73 23.94
N ILE A 58 12.34 5.32 24.37
CA ILE A 58 11.27 4.84 23.48
C ILE A 58 10.92 5.84 22.37
N ARG A 59 10.97 7.14 22.66
CA ARG A 59 10.74 8.22 21.67
C ARG A 59 11.73 8.15 20.51
N TYR A 60 12.99 7.82 20.76
CA TYR A 60 14.01 7.71 19.71
C TYR A 60 13.89 6.39 18.96
N LEU A 61 13.59 5.30 19.66
CA LEU A 61 13.38 3.99 19.03
C LEU A 61 12.18 4.02 18.07
N GLN A 62 11.11 4.71 18.45
CA GLN A 62 9.85 4.78 17.70
C GLN A 62 9.66 6.11 16.97
N ASP A 63 10.75 6.84 16.73
CA ASP A 63 10.71 8.08 15.94
C ASP A 63 10.20 7.82 14.52
N GLU A 64 9.46 8.78 13.97
CA GLU A 64 8.87 8.66 12.64
C GLU A 64 9.90 8.55 11.51
N ASN A 65 11.09 9.12 11.72
CA ASN A 65 12.20 9.09 10.77
C ASN A 65 13.07 7.85 10.93
N ASN A 66 12.88 7.06 11.99
CA ASN A 66 13.65 5.85 12.20
C ASN A 66 13.12 4.71 11.30
N PRO A 67 13.93 4.21 10.33
CA PRO A 67 13.51 3.12 9.44
C PRO A 67 13.29 1.79 10.18
N TYR A 68 13.88 1.64 11.37
CA TYR A 68 13.77 0.45 12.21
C TYR A 68 12.68 0.53 13.27
N ALA A 69 11.99 1.69 13.40
CA ALA A 69 10.81 1.81 14.25
C ALA A 69 9.77 0.75 13.89
N TYR A 70 9.08 0.22 14.90
CA TYR A 70 8.09 -0.82 14.69
C TYR A 70 6.76 -0.17 14.32
N VAL A 71 6.10 -0.70 13.29
CA VAL A 71 4.82 -0.19 12.79
C VAL A 71 3.83 -1.32 12.64
N ALA A 72 2.58 -1.05 13.02
CA ALA A 72 1.45 -1.93 12.78
C ALA A 72 0.94 -1.73 11.35
N THR A 73 1.14 -2.73 10.52
CA THR A 73 0.91 -2.66 9.08
C THR A 73 0.21 -3.93 8.58
N TRP A 74 0.09 -4.07 7.27
CA TRP A 74 -0.49 -5.22 6.60
C TRP A 74 0.59 -6.26 6.27
N LYS A 75 0.25 -7.55 6.30
CA LYS A 75 1.16 -8.64 5.93
C LYS A 75 1.57 -8.60 4.46
N SER A 76 0.69 -8.11 3.59
CA SER A 76 0.91 -8.05 2.15
C SER A 76 0.01 -7.03 1.46
N TYR A 77 0.32 -6.71 0.21
CA TYR A 77 -0.55 -5.92 -0.65
C TYR A 77 -1.96 -6.51 -0.80
N ALA A 78 -2.07 -7.84 -0.92
CA ALA A 78 -3.35 -8.55 -0.99
C ALA A 78 -4.15 -8.42 0.32
N ALA A 79 -3.50 -8.55 1.48
CA ALA A 79 -4.11 -8.34 2.78
C ALA A 79 -4.62 -6.90 2.93
N CYS A 80 -3.84 -5.92 2.49
CA CYS A 80 -4.28 -4.52 2.47
C CYS A 80 -5.48 -4.29 1.54
N SER A 81 -5.57 -5.05 0.44
CA SER A 81 -6.66 -4.95 -0.53
C SER A 81 -7.97 -5.58 -0.06
N SER A 82 -7.95 -6.45 0.96
CA SER A 82 -9.18 -7.02 1.53
C SER A 82 -10.00 -6.01 2.32
N GLY A 83 -9.35 -4.95 2.84
CA GLY A 83 -10.02 -3.94 3.67
C GLY A 83 -10.39 -4.43 5.08
N VAL A 84 -9.97 -5.62 5.49
CA VAL A 84 -10.26 -6.21 6.81
C VAL A 84 -8.95 -6.39 7.59
N TYR A 85 -8.79 -5.65 8.68
CA TYR A 85 -7.61 -5.66 9.56
C TYR A 85 -7.83 -6.60 10.75
N ASP A 86 -7.32 -7.82 10.65
CA ASP A 86 -7.45 -8.89 11.65
C ASP A 86 -6.09 -9.57 11.90
N ILE A 87 -6.05 -10.62 12.72
CA ILE A 87 -4.81 -11.36 13.04
C ILE A 87 -4.14 -12.00 11.81
N ASN A 88 -4.92 -12.30 10.77
CA ASN A 88 -4.44 -12.94 9.56
C ASN A 88 -3.86 -11.92 8.57
N THR A 89 -4.38 -10.70 8.55
CA THR A 89 -3.98 -9.64 7.62
C THR A 89 -3.02 -8.62 8.22
N ALA A 90 -3.00 -8.46 9.55
CA ALA A 90 -2.14 -7.51 10.26
C ALA A 90 -0.78 -8.10 10.62
N CYS A 91 0.25 -7.27 10.67
CA CYS A 91 1.55 -7.61 11.25
C CYS A 91 2.24 -6.40 11.88
N ILE A 92 3.24 -6.67 12.71
CA ILE A 92 4.15 -5.66 13.24
C ILE A 92 5.54 -5.92 12.69
N CYS A 93 6.08 -4.94 11.97
CA CYS A 93 7.42 -5.02 11.40
C CYS A 93 8.12 -3.66 11.44
N SER A 94 9.38 -3.59 11.00
CA SER A 94 10.05 -2.30 10.84
C SER A 94 9.36 -1.44 9.77
N ARG A 95 9.45 -0.12 9.92
CA ARG A 95 8.95 0.85 8.95
C ARG A 95 9.54 0.61 7.56
N MET A 96 10.83 0.33 7.48
CA MET A 96 11.52 -0.05 6.24
C MET A 96 10.87 -1.27 5.58
N LYS A 97 10.61 -2.34 6.34
CA LYS A 97 9.97 -3.54 5.81
C LYS A 97 8.53 -3.27 5.38
N SER A 98 7.78 -2.46 6.14
CA SER A 98 6.42 -2.04 5.80
C SER A 98 6.34 -1.34 4.44
N GLY A 99 7.36 -0.54 4.10
CA GLY A 99 7.45 0.14 2.80
C GLY A 99 7.63 -0.82 1.61
N GLN A 100 8.11 -2.03 1.85
CA GLN A 100 8.36 -3.03 0.81
C GLN A 100 7.23 -4.05 0.67
N ILE A 101 6.70 -4.58 1.78
CA ILE A 101 5.69 -5.66 1.77
C ILE A 101 4.33 -5.25 1.19
N ASN A 102 4.07 -3.94 1.18
CA ASN A 102 2.80 -3.36 0.72
C ASN A 102 2.88 -2.84 -0.72
N LEU A 103 3.93 -3.19 -1.45
CA LEU A 103 4.03 -2.92 -2.87
C LEU A 103 3.35 -4.04 -3.67
N PRO A 104 2.67 -3.71 -4.78
CA PRO A 104 2.15 -4.72 -5.68
C PRO A 104 3.31 -5.48 -6.34
N ALA A 105 3.21 -6.80 -6.41
CA ALA A 105 4.12 -7.65 -7.14
C ALA A 105 3.63 -7.89 -8.58
N ALA A 106 4.50 -8.45 -9.43
CA ALA A 106 4.13 -8.87 -10.77
C ALA A 106 3.01 -9.92 -10.69
N GLY A 107 1.89 -9.65 -11.37
CA GLY A 107 0.70 -10.50 -11.36
C GLY A 107 -0.39 -10.05 -10.38
N ASP A 108 -0.11 -9.12 -9.47
CA ASP A 108 -1.12 -8.58 -8.57
C ASP A 108 -2.12 -7.69 -9.33
N LYS A 109 -3.41 -7.87 -9.03
CA LYS A 109 -4.44 -6.94 -9.48
C LYS A 109 -4.33 -5.65 -8.68
N LEU A 110 -4.02 -4.55 -9.38
CA LEU A 110 -3.93 -3.23 -8.75
C LEU A 110 -5.29 -2.80 -8.19
N ARG A 111 -5.26 -2.11 -7.04
CA ARG A 111 -6.45 -1.54 -6.43
C ARG A 111 -6.98 -0.41 -7.30
N PRO A 112 -8.30 -0.18 -7.37
CA PRO A 112 -8.87 0.94 -8.15
C PRO A 112 -8.25 2.29 -7.79
N SER A 113 -8.01 2.56 -6.51
CA SER A 113 -7.34 3.79 -6.05
C SER A 113 -5.90 3.90 -6.54
N HIS A 114 -5.17 2.78 -6.61
CA HIS A 114 -3.80 2.75 -7.13
C HIS A 114 -3.78 3.01 -8.63
N CYS A 115 -4.69 2.37 -9.38
CA CYS A 115 -4.88 2.64 -10.81
C CYS A 115 -5.22 4.12 -11.06
N ALA A 116 -6.11 4.70 -10.25
CA ALA A 116 -6.48 6.11 -10.35
C ALA A 116 -5.28 7.03 -10.09
N ASN A 117 -4.46 6.73 -9.08
CA ASN A 117 -3.26 7.50 -8.76
C ASN A 117 -2.22 7.44 -9.89
N ILE A 118 -1.95 6.24 -10.44
CA ILE A 118 -1.06 6.06 -11.59
C ILE A 118 -1.60 6.82 -12.80
N SER A 119 -2.91 6.69 -13.07
CA SER A 119 -3.53 7.42 -14.17
C SER A 119 -3.41 8.94 -13.98
N LYS A 120 -3.58 9.44 -12.76
CA LYS A 120 -3.44 10.86 -12.44
C LYS A 120 -2.00 11.33 -12.61
N SER A 121 -1.01 10.54 -12.19
CA SER A 121 0.41 10.89 -12.30
C SER A 121 0.92 10.86 -13.74
N LEU A 122 0.34 10.03 -14.61
CA LEU A 122 0.74 9.92 -16.01
C LEU A 122 -0.03 10.86 -16.95
N LYS A 123 -1.22 11.31 -16.54
CA LYS A 123 -2.07 12.16 -17.39
C LYS A 123 -1.42 13.54 -17.58
N GLY A 124 -1.17 13.90 -18.84
CA GLY A 124 -0.62 15.20 -19.21
C GLY A 124 0.90 15.34 -19.02
N VAL A 125 1.59 14.27 -18.60
CA VAL A 125 3.06 14.27 -18.53
C VAL A 125 3.61 14.01 -19.92
N GLU A 126 4.33 15.00 -20.44
CA GLU A 126 5.04 14.87 -21.71
C GLU A 126 6.20 13.88 -21.58
N LYS A 127 6.42 13.10 -22.64
CA LYS A 127 7.57 12.20 -22.72
C LYS A 127 8.81 13.02 -23.02
N THR A 128 9.93 12.70 -22.35
CA THR A 128 11.21 13.31 -22.68
C THR A 128 11.63 12.94 -24.11
N GLU A 129 12.46 13.79 -24.72
CA GLU A 129 12.99 13.55 -26.07
C GLU A 129 13.76 12.23 -26.14
N GLU A 130 14.58 11.93 -25.12
CA GLU A 130 15.27 10.64 -24.98
C GLU A 130 14.30 9.44 -24.99
N HIS A 131 13.17 9.57 -24.29
CA HIS A 131 12.13 8.52 -24.26
C HIS A 131 11.47 8.34 -25.64
N CYS A 132 11.22 9.44 -26.35
CA CYS A 132 10.68 9.42 -27.70
C CYS A 132 11.65 8.77 -28.69
N GLN A 133 12.93 9.11 -28.63
CA GLN A 133 13.99 8.53 -29.46
C GLN A 133 14.15 7.03 -29.18
N ALA A 134 14.15 6.61 -27.91
CA ALA A 134 14.21 5.19 -27.54
C ALA A 134 13.03 4.39 -28.10
N ILE A 135 11.79 4.93 -28.01
CA ILE A 135 10.62 4.30 -28.63
C ILE A 135 10.80 4.20 -30.15
N SER A 136 11.26 5.28 -30.79
CA SER A 136 11.47 5.33 -32.24
C SER A 136 12.44 4.25 -32.71
N GLN A 137 13.62 4.18 -32.08
CA GLN A 137 14.63 3.16 -32.37
C GLN A 137 14.10 1.74 -32.14
N ALA A 138 13.40 1.51 -31.03
CA ALA A 138 12.85 0.20 -30.70
C ALA A 138 11.78 -0.30 -31.67
N LYS A 139 11.06 0.62 -32.34
CA LYS A 139 10.00 0.31 -33.31
C LYS A 139 10.45 0.35 -34.76
N LYS A 140 11.56 1.02 -35.07
CA LYS A 140 12.06 1.17 -36.44
C LYS A 140 12.31 -0.20 -37.07
N GLY A 141 11.74 -0.42 -38.26
CA GLY A 141 11.90 -1.66 -39.02
C GLY A 141 11.12 -2.88 -38.52
N LYS A 142 10.39 -2.78 -37.40
CA LYS A 142 9.51 -3.87 -36.92
C LYS A 142 8.15 -3.79 -37.61
N SER A 143 7.68 -4.90 -38.18
CA SER A 143 6.33 -4.98 -38.72
C SER A 143 5.32 -4.86 -37.57
N ILE A 144 4.54 -3.79 -37.60
CA ILE A 144 3.37 -3.66 -36.73
C ILE A 144 2.27 -4.45 -37.44
N SER A 145 1.70 -5.45 -36.76
CA SER A 145 0.54 -6.15 -37.30
C SER A 145 -0.55 -5.14 -37.67
N GLY A 146 -1.02 -5.23 -38.91
CA GLY A 146 -2.14 -4.43 -39.39
C GLY A 146 -3.34 -4.61 -38.46
N TRP A 147 -4.15 -3.57 -38.32
CA TRP A 147 -5.37 -3.67 -37.52
C TRP A 147 -6.32 -4.65 -38.22
N SER A 148 -6.74 -5.71 -37.53
CA SER A 148 -7.84 -6.56 -37.99
C SER A 148 -9.11 -5.72 -38.18
N ASP A 149 -10.01 -6.15 -39.06
CA ASP A 149 -11.28 -5.45 -39.31
C ASP A 149 -12.14 -5.39 -38.03
N GLU A 150 -12.11 -6.45 -37.22
CA GLU A 150 -12.73 -6.49 -35.89
C GLU A 150 -12.19 -5.41 -34.95
N ARG A 151 -10.86 -5.20 -34.90
CA ARG A 151 -10.25 -4.15 -34.07
C ARG A 151 -10.58 -2.75 -34.59
N ARG A 152 -10.70 -2.58 -35.91
CA ARG A 152 -11.14 -1.31 -36.52
C ARG A 152 -12.60 -1.01 -36.17
N ALA A 153 -13.49 -1.99 -36.29
CA ALA A 153 -14.90 -1.85 -35.95
C ALA A 153 -15.11 -1.55 -34.45
N ALA A 154 -14.45 -2.31 -33.56
CA ALA A 154 -14.53 -2.09 -32.11
C ALA A 154 -14.08 -0.68 -31.70
N ARG A 155 -13.03 -0.15 -32.33
CA ARG A 155 -12.53 1.20 -32.05
C ARG A 155 -13.45 2.28 -32.60
N SER A 156 -14.07 2.07 -33.75
CA SER A 156 -15.08 2.97 -34.30
C SER A 156 -16.29 3.08 -33.36
N ALA A 157 -16.82 1.94 -32.92
CA ALA A 157 -17.95 1.89 -31.98
C ALA A 157 -17.64 2.58 -30.65
N LEU A 158 -16.43 2.36 -30.10
CA LEU A 158 -15.99 3.04 -28.88
C LEU A 158 -15.98 4.57 -29.03
N ARG A 159 -15.49 5.08 -30.16
CA ARG A 159 -15.46 6.54 -30.43
C ARG A 159 -16.87 7.11 -30.55
N GLN A 160 -17.76 6.43 -31.28
CA GLN A 160 -19.15 6.86 -31.40
C GLN A 160 -19.85 6.90 -30.04
N ALA A 161 -19.63 5.88 -29.18
CA ALA A 161 -20.18 5.86 -27.82
C ALA A 161 -19.63 7.01 -26.95
N GLN A 162 -18.33 7.31 -27.04
CA GLN A 162 -17.72 8.43 -26.31
C GLN A 162 -18.23 9.78 -26.80
N GLU A 163 -18.46 9.94 -28.10
CA GLU A 163 -18.98 11.17 -28.68
C GLU A 163 -20.46 11.37 -28.32
N ALA A 164 -21.26 10.31 -28.36
CA ALA A 164 -22.65 10.32 -27.91
C ALA A 164 -22.76 10.66 -26.42
N ALA A 165 -21.91 10.06 -25.57
CA ALA A 165 -21.86 10.38 -24.14
C ALA A 165 -21.45 11.84 -23.87
N LYS A 166 -20.51 12.39 -24.66
CA LYS A 166 -20.17 13.82 -24.59
C LYS A 166 -21.33 14.73 -25.00
N ARG A 167 -22.05 14.37 -26.06
CA ARG A 167 -23.22 15.14 -26.53
C ARG A 167 -24.39 15.07 -25.56
N ALA A 168 -24.59 13.95 -24.86
CA ALA A 168 -25.63 13.79 -23.84
C ALA A 168 -25.28 14.45 -22.51
N ALA A 169 -24.02 14.80 -22.28
CA ALA A 169 -23.54 15.49 -21.08
C ALA A 169 -23.43 17.02 -21.25
N LEU A 170 -23.80 17.54 -22.44
CA LEU A 170 -23.98 18.96 -22.76
C LEU A 170 -25.47 19.31 -22.66
#